data_AF-A0A840ZPA2-F1
#
_entry.id   AF-A0A840ZPA2-F1
#
_cell.length_a   1.000
_cell.length_b   1.000
_cell.length_c   1.000
_cell.angle_alpha   90.00
_cell.angle_beta   90.00
_cell.angle_gamma   90.00
#
_symmetry.space_group_name_H-M   'P 1'
#
loop_
_entity.id
_entity.type
_entity.pdbx_description
1 polymer ?
#
loop_
_entity_poly.entity_id
_entity_poly.type
_entity_poly.pdbx_seq_one_letter_code
_entity_poly.pdbx_strand_id
1 'polypeptide(L)'
;MILPRVTLVASLLAATAVCAHETSGQHGGRVTDAGKFHVELVAKGETVDVFLSDEGQKPVAAAGFKGTAILVVGGKPARVPLQPADGNRLTGKAEAALGDSPKGAVQLTGPDGATASGKFN
;
A
#
# COMPACT_ATOMS: atom_id res chain seq x y z
N MET A 1 -67.77 -1.58 6.50
CA MET A 1 -66.97 -2.61 5.79
C MET A 1 -65.51 -2.18 5.85
N ILE A 2 -64.63 -3.11 6.26
CA ILE A 2 -63.35 -2.84 6.92
C ILE A 2 -62.21 -2.74 5.89
N LEU A 3 -61.35 -1.73 6.02
CA LEU A 3 -60.08 -1.54 5.30
C LEU A 3 -58.99 -1.20 6.35
N PRO A 4 -57.69 -1.27 6.04
CA PRO A 4 -56.83 -2.42 5.78
C PRO A 4 -55.82 -2.65 6.93
N ARG A 5 -55.20 -3.83 7.02
CA ARG A 5 -54.06 -4.08 7.93
C ARG A 5 -52.74 -3.86 7.20
N VAL A 6 -52.10 -2.74 7.49
CA VAL A 6 -50.70 -2.46 7.14
C VAL A 6 -49.81 -3.28 8.09
N THR A 7 -48.92 -4.11 7.55
CA THR A 7 -47.86 -4.76 8.33
C THR A 7 -46.51 -4.27 7.83
N LEU A 8 -45.84 -3.51 8.69
CA LEU A 8 -44.50 -2.97 8.55
C LEU A 8 -43.47 -4.09 8.74
N VAL A 9 -42.58 -4.30 7.76
CA VAL A 9 -41.38 -5.12 7.93
C VAL A 9 -40.17 -4.19 7.85
N ALA A 10 -39.52 -3.98 8.99
CA ALA A 10 -38.28 -3.23 9.10
C ALA A 10 -37.10 -4.14 8.76
N SER A 11 -36.48 -3.94 7.60
CA SER A 11 -35.27 -4.63 7.20
C SER A 11 -34.06 -3.96 7.85
N LEU A 12 -33.44 -4.62 8.84
CA LEU A 12 -32.14 -4.22 9.38
C LEU A 12 -31.06 -4.40 8.30
N LEU A 13 -30.50 -3.30 7.82
CA LEU A 13 -29.26 -3.32 7.04
C LEU A 13 -28.08 -3.57 7.99
N ALA A 14 -27.55 -4.80 7.99
CA ALA A 14 -26.27 -5.09 8.60
C ALA A 14 -25.17 -4.47 7.73
N ALA A 15 -24.63 -3.32 8.16
CA ALA A 15 -23.43 -2.75 7.58
C ALA A 15 -22.23 -3.63 7.98
N THR A 16 -21.73 -4.45 7.06
CA THR A 16 -20.44 -5.12 7.24
C THR A 16 -19.35 -4.06 7.20
N ALA A 17 -18.77 -3.76 8.36
CA ALA A 17 -17.54 -3.00 8.45
C ALA A 17 -16.44 -3.77 7.70
N VAL A 18 -16.04 -3.26 6.53
CA VAL A 18 -14.84 -3.73 5.84
C VAL A 18 -13.66 -3.18 6.62
N CYS A 19 -13.11 -3.99 7.51
CA CYS A 19 -11.80 -3.73 8.11
C CYS A 19 -10.76 -3.83 7.00
N ALA A 20 -10.28 -2.69 6.52
CA ALA A 20 -9.03 -2.62 5.78
C ALA A 20 -7.90 -3.02 6.75
N HIS A 21 -7.58 -4.31 6.79
CA HIS A 21 -6.52 -4.84 7.62
C HIS A 21 -5.18 -4.51 6.96
N GLU A 22 -4.43 -3.59 7.54
CA GLU A 22 -3.00 -3.39 7.26
C GLU A 22 -2.28 -4.71 7.56
N THR A 23 -2.20 -5.62 6.57
CA THR A 23 -1.57 -6.92 6.77
C THR A 23 -0.07 -6.72 6.93
N SER A 24 0.51 -7.41 7.92
CA SER A 24 1.96 -7.53 8.01
C SER A 24 2.44 -8.29 6.77
N GLY A 25 3.40 -7.71 6.06
CA GLY A 25 3.90 -8.25 4.81
C GLY A 25 4.89 -9.39 5.01
N GLN A 26 5.22 -10.07 3.91
CA GLN A 26 6.07 -11.28 3.91
C GLN A 26 7.51 -10.99 4.36
N HIS A 27 7.94 -9.72 4.30
CA HIS A 27 9.26 -9.24 4.68
C HIS A 27 9.23 -8.44 6.00
N GLY A 28 8.11 -8.48 6.73
CA GLY A 28 7.90 -7.76 7.99
C GLY A 28 7.55 -6.28 7.82
N GLY A 29 7.17 -5.87 6.61
CA GLY A 29 6.72 -4.52 6.28
C GLY A 29 5.21 -4.33 6.44
N ARG A 30 4.75 -3.16 6.03
CA ARG A 30 3.32 -2.85 5.86
C ARG A 30 2.95 -3.03 4.40
N VAL A 31 1.79 -3.62 4.12
CA VAL A 31 1.30 -3.83 2.75
C VAL A 31 0.13 -2.91 2.45
N THR A 32 0.11 -2.36 1.25
CA THR A 32 -1.03 -1.58 0.73
C THR A 32 -1.20 -1.84 -0.76
N ASP A 33 -2.37 -1.51 -1.28
CA ASP A 33 -2.70 -1.64 -2.70
C ASP A 33 -2.13 -0.48 -3.51
N ALA A 34 -1.55 -0.80 -4.66
CA ALA A 34 -1.07 0.15 -5.65
C ALA A 34 -1.56 -0.28 -7.04
N GLY A 35 -2.79 0.10 -7.38
CA GLY A 35 -3.42 -0.31 -8.64
C GLY A 35 -3.60 -1.83 -8.68
N LYS A 36 -3.00 -2.49 -9.70
CA LYS A 36 -3.02 -3.95 -9.88
C LYS A 36 -1.94 -4.70 -9.07
N PHE A 37 -1.20 -3.99 -8.24
CA PHE A 37 -0.10 -4.54 -7.45
C PHE A 37 -0.36 -4.33 -5.96
N HIS A 38 0.21 -5.20 -5.14
CA HIS A 38 0.42 -4.94 -3.73
C HIS A 38 1.86 -4.51 -3.50
N VAL A 39 2.03 -3.49 -2.68
CA VAL A 39 3.35 -2.96 -2.30
C VAL A 39 3.56 -3.15 -0.82
N GLU A 40 4.63 -3.85 -0.47
CA GLU A 40 5.09 -3.97 0.91
C GLU A 40 6.22 -2.98 1.17
N LEU A 41 6.04 -2.06 2.12
CA LEU A 41 7.05 -1.10 2.55
C LEU A 41 7.75 -1.60 3.83
N VAL A 42 9.06 -1.78 3.75
CA VAL A 42 9.96 -2.04 4.87
C VAL A 42 10.89 -0.84 5.05
N ALA A 43 10.79 -0.15 6.18
CA ALA A 43 11.69 0.95 6.54
C ALA A 43 12.63 0.50 7.66
N LYS A 44 13.95 0.68 7.48
CA LYS A 44 14.97 0.34 8.49
C LYS A 44 16.04 1.42 8.50
N GLY A 45 16.04 2.25 9.55
CA GLY A 45 16.95 3.39 9.63
C GLY A 45 16.72 4.32 8.44
N GLU A 46 17.72 4.50 7.58
CA GLU A 46 17.63 5.34 6.38
C GLU A 46 17.21 4.56 5.13
N THR A 47 17.12 3.23 5.21
CA THR A 47 16.83 2.36 4.06
C THR A 47 15.32 2.16 3.90
N VAL A 48 14.87 2.29 2.66
CA VAL A 48 13.52 1.91 2.22
C VAL A 48 13.65 0.72 1.29
N ASP A 49 12.98 -0.37 1.62
CA ASP A 49 12.72 -1.45 0.69
C ASP A 49 11.22 -1.51 0.39
N VAL A 50 10.89 -1.66 -0.89
CA VAL A 50 9.53 -1.88 -1.39
C VAL A 50 9.51 -3.19 -2.16
N PHE A 51 8.66 -4.12 -1.74
CA PHE A 51 8.47 -5.38 -2.44
C PHE A 51 7.16 -5.37 -3.24
N LEU A 52 7.23 -5.85 -4.48
CA LEU A 52 6.10 -5.88 -5.40
C LEU A 52 5.46 -7.27 -5.42
N SER A 53 4.13 -7.33 -5.35
CA SER A 53 3.35 -8.54 -5.60
C SER A 53 2.13 -8.25 -6.49
N ASP A 54 1.60 -9.26 -7.17
CA ASP A 54 0.35 -9.16 -7.93
C ASP A 54 -0.88 -9.36 -7.02
N GLU A 55 -2.09 -9.21 -7.56
CA GLU A 55 -3.36 -9.40 -6.85
C GLU A 55 -3.52 -10.78 -6.18
N GLY A 56 -2.72 -11.77 -6.62
CA GLY A 56 -2.66 -13.12 -6.05
C GLY A 56 -1.55 -13.31 -5.01
N GLN A 57 -0.97 -12.21 -4.50
CA GLN A 57 0.17 -12.21 -3.57
C GLN A 57 1.45 -12.86 -4.13
N LYS A 58 1.58 -12.96 -5.46
CA LYS A 58 2.77 -13.53 -6.09
C LYS A 58 3.82 -12.44 -6.32
N PRO A 59 5.10 -12.69 -6.00
CA PRO A 59 6.18 -11.74 -6.27
C PRO A 59 6.25 -11.32 -7.74
N VAL A 60 6.29 -10.01 -7.99
CA VAL A 60 6.48 -9.42 -9.32
C VAL A 60 7.91 -8.90 -9.45
N ALA A 61 8.63 -9.29 -10.50
CA ALA A 61 10.00 -8.83 -10.70
C ALA A 61 10.09 -7.29 -10.73
N ALA A 62 11.00 -6.72 -9.93
CA ALA A 62 11.21 -5.28 -9.87
C ALA A 62 11.94 -4.73 -11.10
N ALA A 63 12.53 -5.60 -11.92
CA ALA A 63 13.20 -5.20 -13.15
C ALA A 63 12.25 -4.42 -14.08
N GLY A 64 12.71 -3.26 -14.56
CA GLY A 64 11.92 -2.37 -15.42
C GLY A 64 10.94 -1.47 -14.68
N PHE A 65 10.73 -1.67 -13.37
CA PHE A 65 9.99 -0.71 -12.55
C PHE A 65 10.87 0.48 -12.16
N LYS A 66 10.22 1.62 -12.00
CA LYS A 66 10.76 2.81 -11.32
C LYS A 66 9.85 3.14 -10.15
N GLY A 67 10.42 3.64 -9.06
CA GLY A 67 9.62 3.99 -7.90
C GLY A 67 10.11 5.25 -7.19
N THR A 68 9.21 5.86 -6.41
CA THR A 68 9.55 6.91 -5.45
C THR A 68 8.70 6.72 -4.20
N ALA A 69 9.35 6.54 -3.05
CA ALA A 69 8.68 6.58 -1.76
C ALA A 69 8.65 8.03 -1.26
N ILE A 70 7.46 8.51 -0.91
CA ILE A 70 7.22 9.84 -0.34
C ILE A 70 6.81 9.61 1.10
N LEU A 71 7.76 9.71 2.02
CA LEU A 71 7.61 9.33 3.42
C LEU A 71 7.68 10.56 4.32
N VAL A 72 6.87 10.62 5.37
CA VAL A 72 6.87 11.74 6.32
C VAL A 72 7.96 11.50 7.37
N VAL A 73 8.94 12.40 7.43
CA VAL A 73 10.05 12.39 8.39
C VAL A 73 10.06 13.73 9.12
N GLY A 74 9.96 13.71 10.45
CA GLY A 74 9.92 14.95 11.25
C GLY A 74 8.80 15.91 10.85
N GLY A 75 7.66 15.38 10.37
CA GLY A 75 6.51 16.17 9.90
C GLY A 75 6.64 16.73 8.48
N LYS A 76 7.71 16.42 7.75
CA LYS A 76 7.93 16.88 6.37
C LYS A 76 8.00 15.70 5.39
N PRO A 77 7.51 15.85 4.15
CA PRO A 77 7.65 14.82 3.13
C PRO A 77 9.10 14.72 2.65
N ALA A 78 9.69 13.54 2.77
CA ALA A 78 10.97 13.13 2.21
C ALA A 78 10.72 12.26 0.98
N ARG A 79 11.38 12.58 -0.14
CA ARG A 79 11.29 11.82 -1.39
C ARG A 79 12.50 10.91 -1.51
N VAL A 80 12.26 9.62 -1.58
CA VAL A 80 13.28 8.59 -1.70
C VAL A 80 13.13 7.93 -3.07
N PRO A 81 14.03 8.17 -4.02
CA PRO A 81 14.02 7.47 -5.30
C PRO A 81 14.31 5.99 -5.04
N LEU A 82 13.53 5.10 -5.67
CA LEU A 82 13.67 3.66 -5.54
C LEU A 82 14.19 3.07 -6.84
N GLN A 83 15.13 2.13 -6.72
CA GLN A 83 15.77 1.45 -7.83
C GLN A 83 15.59 -0.07 -7.70
N PRO A 84 15.42 -0.80 -8.81
CA PRO A 84 15.41 -2.26 -8.79
C PRO A 84 16.65 -2.83 -8.12
N ALA A 85 16.43 -3.73 -7.18
CA ALA A 85 17.45 -4.59 -6.58
C ALA A 85 17.23 -6.03 -7.09
N ASP A 86 17.42 -7.01 -6.22
CA ASP A 86 17.13 -8.41 -6.50
C ASP A 86 15.62 -8.76 -6.43
N GLY A 87 15.22 -9.75 -7.22
CA GLY A 87 13.87 -10.32 -7.21
C GLY A 87 12.76 -9.29 -7.44
N ASN A 88 11.86 -9.17 -6.47
CA ASN A 88 10.72 -8.24 -6.47
C ASN A 88 10.97 -6.97 -5.65
N ARG A 89 12.24 -6.69 -5.28
CA ARG A 89 12.59 -5.59 -4.40
C ARG A 89 13.02 -4.34 -5.18
N LEU A 90 12.45 -3.21 -4.79
CA LEU A 90 12.92 -1.86 -5.08
C LEU A 90 13.53 -1.29 -3.80
N THR A 91 14.72 -0.69 -3.88
CA THR A 91 15.41 -0.16 -2.69
C THR A 91 15.84 1.29 -2.90
N GLY A 92 15.91 2.05 -1.81
CA GLY A 92 16.36 3.44 -1.81
C GLY A 92 16.86 3.87 -0.44
N LYS A 93 17.62 4.97 -0.41
CA LYS A 93 18.16 5.57 0.80
C LYS A 93 17.58 6.96 1.01
N ALA A 94 16.98 7.20 2.17
CA ALA A 94 16.52 8.50 2.62
C ALA A 94 17.68 9.35 3.17
N GLU A 95 17.50 10.67 3.17
CA GLU A 95 18.46 11.63 3.74
C GLU A 95 18.47 11.64 5.28
N ALA A 96 17.44 11.05 5.90
CA ALA A 96 17.29 10.97 7.34
C ALA A 96 16.60 9.66 7.73
N ALA A 97 16.76 9.26 8.99
CA ALA A 97 16.16 8.05 9.52
C ALA A 97 14.62 8.11 9.44
N LEU A 98 14.07 7.11 8.78
CA LEU A 98 12.66 6.81 8.68
C LEU A 98 12.31 6.04 9.95
N GLY A 99 11.55 6.64 10.87
CA GLY A 99 11.11 5.92 12.08
C GLY A 99 10.40 4.61 11.74
N ASP A 100 10.07 3.76 12.72
CA ASP A 100 9.65 2.37 12.47
C ASP A 100 8.40 2.20 11.57
N SER A 101 7.57 3.23 11.43
CA SER A 101 6.36 3.19 10.60
C SER A 101 6.07 4.57 9.98
N PRO A 102 6.84 4.99 8.97
CA PRO A 102 6.66 6.30 8.37
C PRO A 102 5.34 6.34 7.58
N LYS A 103 4.53 7.39 7.78
CA LYS A 103 3.36 7.63 6.93
C LYS A 103 3.81 8.10 5.55
N GLY A 104 3.04 7.87 4.51
CA GLY A 104 3.43 8.31 3.18
C GLY A 104 2.73 7.58 2.04
N ALA A 105 3.36 7.61 0.87
CA ALA A 105 2.93 6.88 -0.29
C ALA A 105 4.12 6.38 -1.10
N VAL A 106 3.95 5.27 -1.80
CA VAL A 106 4.91 4.77 -2.79
C VAL A 106 4.27 4.91 -4.17
N GLN A 107 4.91 5.69 -5.03
CA GLN A 107 4.55 5.80 -6.45
C GLN A 107 5.42 4.86 -7.27
N LEU A 108 4.78 4.13 -8.19
CA LEU A 108 5.42 3.18 -9.09
C LEU A 108 5.13 3.57 -10.54
N THR A 109 6.08 3.29 -11.41
CA THR A 109 5.92 3.28 -12.86
C THR A 109 6.36 1.91 -13.34
N GLY A 110 5.43 1.17 -13.95
CA GLY A 110 5.69 -0.13 -14.54
C GLY A 110 6.50 -0.02 -15.84
N PRO A 111 7.04 -1.14 -16.34
CA PRO A 111 7.76 -1.19 -17.62
C PRO A 111 6.87 -0.85 -18.82
N ASP A 112 5.55 -0.98 -18.67
CA ASP A 112 4.52 -0.54 -19.62
C ASP A 112 4.27 0.98 -19.58
N GLY A 113 4.94 1.72 -18.68
CA GLY A 113 4.74 3.14 -18.44
C GLY A 113 3.51 3.46 -17.58
N ALA A 114 2.73 2.46 -17.17
CA ALA A 114 1.56 2.66 -16.33
C ALA A 114 2.01 3.06 -14.91
N THR A 115 1.29 3.99 -14.29
CA THR A 115 1.59 4.46 -12.93
C THR A 115 0.61 3.88 -11.92
N ALA A 116 1.13 3.61 -10.72
CA ALA A 116 0.35 3.14 -9.59
C ALA A 116 0.86 3.80 -8.30
N SER A 117 0.01 3.89 -7.27
CA SER A 117 0.38 4.53 -6.01
C SER A 117 -0.27 3.81 -4.83
N GLY A 118 0.54 3.40 -3.87
CA GLY A 118 0.09 2.81 -2.60
C GLY A 118 0.28 3.79 -1.44
N LYS A 119 -0.70 3.86 -0.53
CA LYS A 119 -0.68 4.80 0.61
C LYS A 119 -0.48 4.04 1.93
N PHE A 120 0.33 4.62 2.82
CA PHE A 120 0.64 4.12 4.16
C PHE A 120 0.24 5.18 5.18
N ASN A 121 -0.71 4.87 6.07
CA ASN A 121 -1.27 5.83 7.03
C ASN A 121 -0.74 5.63 8.46
#